data_AF-A0A367XSC5-F1
#
_entry.id   AF-A0A367XSC5-F1
#
_cell.length_a   1.000
_cell.length_b   1.000
_cell.length_c   1.000
_cell.angle_alpha   90.00
_cell.angle_beta   90.00
_cell.angle_gamma   90.00
#
_symmetry.space_group_name_H-M   'P 1'
#
loop_
_entity.id
_entity.type
_entity.pdbx_description
1 polymer ?
#
loop_
_entity_poly.entity_id
_entity_poly.type
_entity_poly.pdbx_seq_one_letter_code
_entity_poly.pdbx_strand_id
1 'polypeptide(L)'
;MAIFSSLSGFFNRNKRRILITGAVSVSIYLLINEFVIKKFRNYQQALRQELLFKQQIKQRFIQTQQDCYYTILALLPVLATPIIDALPVELITQALRLKKSGGAKNNAANESNELTTDNLNLLDNNNDPELKLSIYMNKSKIELWNLLKIKSITRTLTLMYTISGLLLITRLQLNILARRSYLESAIQMAGVKSINQEIDPHENYIIEQSYLSLSWWLLNKGWTNLNSIIEALVVAKFEKITPKSELSVEVFEQSLLDIINEINTNNKEYILANLFPINYSDLLETLLNTNPDLVNQLDSADSNLIKLINETNSIMLNNDLYFFDLLNSLILTNLHTLSTNLSFSLGGGNLGSSLLSTTGNVQDPRITELPNRSFKLASFLAQLSVQNNIMIDNDNIKNEDVLPRYDTDLEEILNSLNAGEDFPSAPHQQESGGNVYINNLNELDELDDFSAGIYSNFE
;
A
#
# COMPACT_ATOMS: atom_id res chain seq x y z
N MET A 1 -12.26 -76.42 -43.45
CA MET A 1 -13.26 -75.48 -43.99
C MET A 1 -14.69 -75.97 -43.76
N ALA A 2 -15.17 -76.08 -42.51
CA ALA A 2 -16.55 -76.50 -42.21
C ALA A 2 -17.31 -75.50 -41.32
N ILE A 3 -16.63 -74.47 -40.83
CA ILE A 3 -17.19 -73.48 -39.90
C ILE A 3 -17.90 -72.34 -40.65
N PHE A 4 -17.47 -72.03 -41.89
CA PHE A 4 -18.07 -70.97 -42.70
C PHE A 4 -19.37 -71.36 -43.41
N SER A 5 -19.58 -72.66 -43.69
CA SER A 5 -20.81 -73.14 -44.36
C SER A 5 -21.99 -73.31 -43.40
N SER A 6 -21.75 -73.67 -42.14
CA SER A 6 -22.80 -73.69 -41.10
C SER A 6 -23.23 -72.27 -40.69
N LEU A 7 -22.30 -71.30 -40.72
CA LEU A 7 -22.59 -69.88 -40.49
C LEU A 7 -23.47 -69.27 -41.59
N SER A 8 -23.24 -69.64 -42.86
CA SER A 8 -24.00 -69.08 -43.99
C SER A 8 -25.46 -69.56 -44.02
N GLY A 9 -25.71 -70.81 -43.61
CA GLY A 9 -27.06 -71.36 -43.48
C GLY A 9 -27.90 -70.74 -42.36
N PHE A 10 -27.26 -70.41 -41.23
CA PHE A 10 -27.91 -69.71 -40.11
C PHE A 10 -28.21 -68.24 -40.45
N PHE A 11 -27.26 -67.55 -41.11
CA PHE A 11 -27.43 -66.17 -41.53
C PHE A 11 -28.57 -66.00 -42.53
N ASN A 12 -28.74 -66.95 -43.47
CA ASN A 12 -29.77 -66.87 -44.51
C ASN A 12 -31.20 -67.13 -43.99
N ARG A 13 -31.36 -67.89 -42.90
CA ARG A 13 -32.67 -68.17 -42.27
C ARG A 13 -33.16 -67.05 -41.35
N ASN A 14 -32.25 -66.29 -40.72
CA ASN A 14 -32.60 -65.26 -39.73
C ASN A 14 -32.29 -63.81 -40.20
N LYS A 15 -32.10 -63.57 -41.51
CA LYS A 15 -31.69 -62.27 -42.09
C LYS A 15 -32.43 -61.05 -41.55
N ARG A 16 -33.76 -61.12 -41.44
CA ARG A 16 -34.58 -60.00 -40.93
C ARG A 16 -34.31 -59.72 -39.45
N ARG A 17 -34.15 -60.76 -38.62
CA ARG A 17 -33.92 -60.61 -37.18
C ARG A 17 -32.52 -60.06 -36.90
N ILE A 18 -31.50 -60.53 -37.62
CA ILE A 18 -30.12 -60.04 -37.47
C ILE A 18 -30.00 -58.57 -37.93
N LEU A 19 -30.67 -58.18 -39.02
CA LEU A 19 -30.71 -56.77 -39.45
C LEU A 19 -31.36 -55.86 -38.41
N ILE A 20 -32.49 -56.28 -37.82
CA ILE A 20 -33.19 -55.50 -36.80
C ILE A 20 -32.34 -55.40 -35.53
N THR A 21 -31.76 -56.50 -35.04
CA THR A 21 -30.90 -56.47 -33.85
C THR A 21 -29.64 -55.63 -34.06
N GLY A 22 -29.02 -55.71 -35.24
CA GLY A 22 -27.86 -54.88 -35.59
C GLY A 22 -28.19 -53.39 -35.70
N ALA A 23 -29.34 -53.04 -36.29
CA ALA A 23 -29.79 -51.65 -36.35
C ALA A 23 -30.07 -51.07 -34.95
N VAL A 24 -30.69 -51.86 -34.07
CA VAL A 24 -30.99 -51.46 -32.69
C VAL A 24 -29.71 -51.29 -31.86
N SER A 25 -28.75 -52.22 -31.97
CA SER A 25 -27.49 -52.12 -31.22
C SER A 25 -26.65 -50.92 -31.66
N VAL A 26 -26.58 -50.64 -32.97
CA VAL A 26 -25.89 -49.45 -33.49
C VAL A 26 -26.58 -48.17 -33.03
N SER A 27 -27.92 -48.12 -33.04
CA SER A 27 -28.66 -46.94 -32.58
C SER A 27 -28.45 -46.66 -31.09
N ILE A 28 -28.47 -47.70 -30.25
CA ILE A 28 -28.18 -47.59 -28.82
C ILE A 28 -26.74 -47.12 -28.57
N TYR A 29 -25.78 -47.67 -29.31
CA TYR A 29 -24.38 -47.27 -29.21
C TYR A 29 -24.19 -45.78 -29.55
N LEU A 30 -24.84 -45.28 -30.61
CA LEU A 30 -24.76 -43.88 -30.99
C LEU A 30 -25.37 -42.95 -29.93
N LEU A 31 -26.54 -43.31 -29.37
CA LEU A 31 -27.16 -42.53 -28.29
C LEU A 31 -26.29 -42.46 -27.03
N ILE A 32 -25.67 -43.58 -26.64
CA ILE A 32 -24.76 -43.62 -25.50
C ILE A 32 -23.51 -42.77 -25.78
N ASN A 33 -22.95 -42.87 -26.98
CA ASN A 33 -21.79 -42.09 -27.37
C ASN A 33 -22.09 -40.58 -27.35
N GLU A 34 -23.23 -40.15 -27.92
CA GLU A 34 -23.65 -38.75 -27.85
C GLU A 34 -23.87 -38.28 -26.42
N PHE A 35 -24.45 -39.12 -25.56
CA PHE A 35 -24.63 -38.80 -24.14
C PHE A 35 -23.30 -38.62 -23.40
N VAL A 36 -22.34 -39.53 -23.63
CA VAL A 36 -21.01 -39.47 -23.02
C VAL A 36 -20.26 -38.23 -23.50
N ILE A 37 -20.26 -37.94 -24.81
CA ILE A 37 -19.63 -36.75 -25.37
C ILE A 37 -20.28 -35.48 -24.82
N LYS A 38 -21.62 -35.42 -24.75
CA LYS A 38 -22.34 -34.27 -24.19
C LYS A 38 -22.02 -34.07 -22.71
N LYS A 39 -21.98 -35.14 -21.92
CA LYS A 39 -21.67 -35.07 -20.48
C LYS A 39 -20.21 -34.68 -20.25
N PHE A 40 -19.29 -35.19 -21.05
CA PHE A 40 -17.88 -34.81 -21.01
C PHE A 40 -17.67 -33.34 -21.39
N ARG A 41 -18.33 -32.86 -22.46
CA ARG A 41 -18.31 -31.43 -22.85
C ARG A 41 -18.87 -30.54 -21.75
N ASN A 42 -19.99 -30.91 -21.14
CA ASN A 42 -20.56 -30.15 -20.02
C ASN A 42 -19.58 -30.08 -18.84
N TYR A 43 -18.90 -31.19 -18.53
CA TYR A 43 -17.91 -31.23 -17.45
C TYR A 43 -16.68 -30.37 -17.77
N GLN A 44 -16.17 -30.44 -18.99
CA GLN A 44 -15.08 -29.57 -19.45
C GLN A 44 -15.48 -28.09 -19.43
N GLN A 45 -16.69 -27.76 -19.84
CA GLN A 45 -17.21 -26.38 -19.80
C GLN A 45 -17.33 -25.88 -18.36
N ALA A 46 -17.85 -26.69 -17.44
CA ALA A 46 -17.95 -26.34 -16.03
C ALA A 46 -16.56 -26.10 -15.40
N LEU A 47 -15.60 -27.00 -15.64
CA LEU A 47 -14.21 -26.82 -15.17
C LEU A 47 -13.56 -25.56 -15.77
N ARG A 48 -13.76 -25.33 -17.07
CA ARG A 48 -13.23 -24.14 -17.74
C ARG A 48 -13.82 -22.86 -17.15
N GLN A 49 -15.12 -22.83 -16.86
CA GLN A 49 -15.77 -21.70 -16.19
C GLN A 49 -15.21 -21.47 -14.79
N GLU A 50 -15.02 -22.53 -14.00
CA GLU A 50 -14.44 -22.42 -12.66
C GLU A 50 -13.00 -21.88 -12.69
N LEU A 51 -12.18 -22.35 -13.65
CA LEU A 51 -10.81 -21.88 -13.83
C LEU A 51 -10.75 -20.42 -14.27
N LEU A 52 -11.57 -20.04 -15.26
CA LEU A 52 -11.65 -18.64 -15.73
C LEU A 52 -12.07 -17.71 -14.60
N PHE A 53 -13.03 -18.14 -13.79
CA PHE A 53 -13.50 -17.39 -12.63
C PHE A 53 -12.40 -17.20 -11.57
N LYS A 54 -11.69 -18.28 -11.22
CA LYS A 54 -10.54 -18.22 -10.29
C LYS A 54 -9.43 -17.31 -10.81
N GLN A 55 -9.14 -17.36 -12.11
CA GLN A 55 -8.15 -16.48 -12.74
C GLN A 55 -8.58 -15.02 -12.70
N GLN A 56 -9.84 -14.73 -13.03
CA GLN A 56 -10.39 -13.37 -12.98
C GLN A 56 -10.29 -12.76 -11.58
N ILE A 57 -10.59 -13.55 -10.54
CA ILE A 57 -10.43 -13.12 -9.14
C ILE A 57 -8.98 -12.76 -8.84
N LYS A 58 -8.06 -13.66 -9.18
CA LYS A 58 -6.63 -13.45 -8.91
C LYS A 58 -6.12 -12.20 -9.63
N GLN A 59 -6.46 -12.03 -10.90
CA GLN A 59 -6.05 -10.88 -11.69
C GLN A 59 -6.61 -9.58 -11.09
N ARG A 60 -7.88 -9.58 -10.71
CA ARG A 60 -8.52 -8.42 -10.08
C ARG A 60 -7.89 -8.09 -8.73
N PHE A 61 -7.53 -9.10 -7.94
CA PHE A 61 -6.83 -8.89 -6.68
C PHE A 61 -5.46 -8.23 -6.91
N ILE A 62 -4.66 -8.73 -7.85
CA ILE A 62 -3.36 -8.16 -8.21
C ILE A 62 -3.52 -6.72 -8.71
N GLN A 63 -4.49 -6.48 -9.59
CA GLN A 63 -4.81 -5.15 -10.08
C GLN A 63 -5.18 -4.20 -8.94
N THR A 64 -6.05 -4.64 -8.03
CA THR A 64 -6.44 -3.87 -6.84
C THR A 64 -5.22 -3.54 -5.98
N GLN A 65 -4.27 -4.48 -5.85
CA GLN A 65 -3.06 -4.25 -5.07
C GLN A 65 -2.13 -3.23 -5.73
N GLN A 66 -2.07 -3.20 -7.06
CA GLN A 66 -1.33 -2.19 -7.83
C GLN A 66 -2.01 -0.81 -7.74
N ASP A 67 -3.35 -0.78 -7.85
CA ASP A 67 -4.14 0.44 -7.70
C ASP A 67 -3.93 1.07 -6.31
N CYS A 68 -3.87 0.25 -5.26
CA CYS A 68 -3.52 0.71 -3.91
C CYS A 68 -2.14 1.37 -3.88
N TYR A 69 -1.13 0.73 -4.46
CA TYR A 69 0.24 1.24 -4.49
C TYR A 69 0.33 2.60 -5.20
N TYR A 70 -0.24 2.72 -6.40
CA TYR A 70 -0.25 3.99 -7.14
C TYR A 70 -1.06 5.08 -6.43
N THR A 71 -2.18 4.72 -5.80
CA THR A 71 -3.00 5.67 -5.04
C THR A 71 -2.20 6.25 -3.87
N ILE A 72 -1.43 5.43 -3.17
CA ILE A 72 -0.60 5.89 -2.05
C ILE A 72 0.50 6.83 -2.53
N LEU A 73 1.19 6.49 -3.61
CA LEU A 73 2.18 7.39 -4.21
C LEU A 73 1.56 8.73 -4.60
N ALA A 74 0.37 8.72 -5.19
CA ALA A 74 -0.35 9.95 -5.56
C ALA A 74 -0.78 10.79 -4.35
N LEU A 75 -1.18 10.15 -3.25
CA LEU A 75 -1.63 10.82 -2.02
C LEU A 75 -0.47 11.22 -1.09
N LEU A 76 0.72 10.64 -1.24
CA LEU A 76 1.90 10.93 -0.44
C LEU A 76 2.26 12.42 -0.36
N PRO A 77 2.35 13.19 -1.47
CA PRO A 77 2.67 14.63 -1.39
C PRO A 77 1.56 15.43 -0.69
N VAL A 78 0.30 15.01 -0.85
CA VAL A 78 -0.86 15.63 -0.19
C VAL A 78 -0.78 15.43 1.33
N LEU A 79 -0.33 14.26 1.78
CA LEU A 79 -0.11 13.97 3.20
C LEU A 79 1.13 14.69 3.76
N ALA A 80 2.21 14.73 2.97
CA ALA A 80 3.51 15.20 3.45
C ALA A 80 3.56 16.72 3.61
N THR A 81 2.94 17.47 2.69
CA THR A 81 3.02 18.94 2.67
C THR A 81 2.51 19.59 3.98
N PRO A 82 1.33 19.24 4.54
CA PRO A 82 0.88 19.81 5.81
C PRO A 82 1.78 19.43 6.99
N ILE A 83 2.35 18.22 7.00
CA ILE A 83 3.24 17.75 8.07
C ILE A 83 4.56 18.53 8.06
N ILE A 84 5.13 18.78 6.88
CA ILE A 84 6.35 19.58 6.71
C ILE A 84 6.10 21.02 7.18
N ASP A 85 4.96 21.60 6.81
CA ASP A 85 4.60 22.98 7.17
C ASP A 85 4.37 23.17 8.67
N ALA A 86 3.74 22.19 9.34
CA ALA A 86 3.54 22.22 10.79
C ALA A 86 4.83 21.95 11.58
N LEU A 87 5.75 21.16 11.02
CA LEU A 87 7.03 20.80 11.61
C LEU A 87 8.19 21.30 10.73
N PRO A 88 8.44 22.62 10.68
CA PRO A 88 9.42 23.22 9.77
C PRO A 88 10.85 23.05 10.28
N VAL A 89 11.39 21.85 10.15
CA VAL A 89 12.78 21.49 10.51
C VAL A 89 13.77 22.32 9.69
N GLU A 90 13.46 22.54 8.41
CA GLU A 90 14.27 23.28 7.45
C GLU A 90 14.47 24.74 7.88
N LEU A 91 13.39 25.43 8.26
CA LEU A 91 13.47 26.82 8.75
C LEU A 91 14.34 26.94 10.01
N ILE A 92 14.26 25.97 10.92
CA ILE A 92 15.06 25.94 12.14
C ILE A 92 16.54 25.73 11.81
N THR A 93 16.84 24.82 10.89
CA THR A 93 18.22 24.62 10.43
C THR A 93 18.77 25.85 9.70
N GLN A 94 17.95 26.54 8.92
CA GLN A 94 18.31 27.79 8.26
C GLN A 94 18.61 28.89 9.28
N ALA A 95 17.76 29.07 10.29
CA ALA A 95 18.00 30.01 11.38
C ALA A 95 19.30 29.69 12.15
N LEU A 96 19.59 28.42 12.41
CA LEU A 96 20.86 27.98 13.02
C LEU A 96 22.07 28.29 12.14
N ARG A 97 21.97 28.12 10.81
CA ARG A 97 23.03 28.45 9.84
C ARG A 97 23.28 29.95 9.77
N LEU A 98 22.23 30.76 9.66
CA LEU A 98 22.31 32.22 9.63
C LEU A 98 22.92 32.77 10.92
N LYS A 99 22.56 32.23 12.08
CA LYS A 99 23.14 32.62 13.38
C LYS A 99 24.61 32.20 13.55
N LYS A 100 25.02 31.06 12.96
CA LYS A 100 26.42 30.64 12.90
C LYS A 100 27.24 31.59 12.01
N SER A 101 26.69 32.00 10.87
CA SER A 101 27.31 32.96 9.95
C SER A 101 27.43 34.38 10.55
N GLY A 102 26.38 34.86 11.23
CA GLY A 102 26.40 36.15 11.94
C GLY A 102 27.41 36.23 13.10
N GLY A 103 27.74 35.10 13.73
CA GLY A 103 28.79 35.02 14.76
C GLY A 103 30.22 34.94 14.24
N ALA A 104 30.41 34.66 12.94
CA ALA A 104 31.74 34.54 12.31
C ALA A 104 32.28 35.86 11.74
N LYS A 105 31.47 36.94 11.69
CA LYS A 105 31.90 38.24 11.14
C LYS A 105 32.91 39.01 11.99
N ASN A 106 33.30 38.51 13.18
CA ASN A 106 34.31 39.16 14.01
C ASN A 106 35.71 38.52 13.96
N ASN A 107 35.94 37.45 13.19
CA ASN A 107 37.29 36.91 12.96
C ASN A 107 37.31 35.98 11.74
N ALA A 108 37.57 36.54 10.56
CA ALA A 108 38.29 35.92 9.43
C ALA A 108 37.99 36.74 8.16
N ALA A 109 38.82 37.76 7.91
CA ALA A 109 39.13 38.11 6.53
C ALA A 109 39.99 36.97 5.96
N ASN A 110 39.70 36.58 4.71
CA ASN A 110 40.34 35.52 3.90
C ASN A 110 39.79 34.11 4.09
N GLU A 111 38.81 33.73 3.26
CA GLU A 111 39.03 32.77 2.17
C GLU A 111 37.75 32.63 1.32
N SER A 112 37.97 32.62 0.01
CA SER A 112 37.02 32.55 -1.08
C SER A 112 36.05 31.36 -1.00
N ASN A 113 34.75 31.63 -1.06
CA ASN A 113 33.72 30.74 -1.63
C ASN A 113 32.47 31.56 -1.93
N GLU A 114 32.54 32.37 -2.99
CA GLU A 114 31.50 33.28 -3.47
C GLU A 114 30.65 32.66 -4.60
N LEU A 115 30.56 31.31 -4.66
CA LEU A 115 29.90 30.60 -5.77
C LEU A 115 28.83 29.58 -5.37
N THR A 116 28.41 29.55 -4.09
CA THR A 116 27.32 28.64 -3.65
C THR A 116 26.14 29.34 -2.98
N THR A 117 26.16 30.67 -2.85
CA THR A 117 25.07 31.45 -2.25
C THR A 117 24.00 31.86 -3.26
N ASP A 118 24.38 32.05 -4.53
CA ASP A 118 23.47 32.66 -5.52
C ASP A 118 22.50 31.66 -6.18
N ASN A 119 22.76 30.35 -6.05
CA ASN A 119 21.92 29.30 -6.68
C ASN A 119 20.79 28.76 -5.78
N LEU A 120 20.60 29.26 -4.55
CA LEU A 120 19.55 28.79 -3.63
C LEU A 120 18.44 29.82 -3.35
N ASN A 121 18.52 31.01 -3.94
CA ASN A 121 17.51 32.08 -3.77
C ASN A 121 16.41 32.07 -4.85
N LEU A 122 16.31 31.03 -5.69
CA LEU A 122 15.36 30.96 -6.82
C LEU A 122 14.12 30.09 -6.59
N LEU A 123 13.78 29.75 -5.35
CA LEU A 123 12.59 28.93 -5.04
C LEU A 123 11.65 29.55 -4.00
N ASP A 124 11.53 30.87 -3.95
CA ASP A 124 10.63 31.53 -2.99
C ASP A 124 9.61 32.45 -3.70
N ASN A 125 8.57 31.82 -4.25
CA ASN A 125 7.31 32.46 -4.58
C ASN A 125 6.18 31.56 -4.10
N ASN A 126 5.77 31.74 -2.84
CA ASN A 126 4.39 31.84 -2.37
C ASN A 126 4.30 31.56 -0.85
N ASN A 127 3.77 32.55 -0.10
CA ASN A 127 3.31 32.53 1.30
C ASN A 127 4.36 32.75 2.42
N ASP A 128 4.62 34.03 2.75
CA ASP A 128 5.20 34.59 4.01
C ASP A 128 6.18 33.70 4.82
N PRO A 129 7.30 33.22 4.24
CA PRO A 129 8.35 32.50 4.98
C PRO A 129 9.14 33.42 5.92
N GLU A 130 9.20 34.74 5.64
CA GLU A 130 9.99 35.71 6.41
C GLU A 130 9.48 35.90 7.85
N LEU A 131 8.15 35.93 8.05
CA LEU A 131 7.54 36.08 9.37
C LEU A 131 7.80 34.85 10.24
N LYS A 132 7.62 33.64 9.70
CA LYS A 132 7.91 32.38 10.41
C LYS A 132 9.39 32.28 10.76
N LEU A 133 10.28 32.63 9.82
CA LEU A 133 11.74 32.64 10.05
C LEU A 133 12.15 33.61 11.16
N SER A 134 11.54 34.80 11.22
CA SER A 134 11.83 35.83 12.24
C SER A 134 11.57 35.36 13.67
N ILE A 135 10.51 34.57 13.90
CA ILE A 135 10.18 33.97 15.19
C ILE A 135 11.30 33.04 15.66
N TYR A 136 11.85 32.23 14.75
CA TYR A 136 12.96 31.34 15.06
C TYR A 136 14.28 32.09 15.25
N MET A 137 14.51 33.20 14.54
CA MET A 137 15.70 34.03 14.73
C MET A 137 15.77 34.68 16.12
N ASN A 138 14.61 34.99 16.73
CA ASN A 138 14.52 35.54 18.09
C ASN A 138 14.87 34.52 19.19
N LYS A 139 14.89 33.22 18.88
CA LYS A 139 15.19 32.16 19.85
C LYS A 139 16.69 32.00 20.10
N SER A 140 17.04 31.53 21.30
CA SER A 140 18.45 31.28 21.64
C SER A 140 19.03 30.08 20.86
N LYS A 141 20.35 30.01 20.69
CA LYS A 141 20.98 28.89 19.95
C LYS A 141 20.70 27.53 20.61
N ILE A 142 20.69 27.48 21.94
CA ILE A 142 20.42 26.25 22.70
C ILE A 142 18.96 25.82 22.54
N GLU A 143 18.04 26.78 22.56
CA GLU A 143 16.61 26.57 22.37
C GLU A 143 16.32 26.09 20.94
N LEU A 144 16.98 26.64 19.92
CA LEU A 144 16.87 26.18 18.54
C LEU A 144 17.33 24.73 18.34
N TRP A 145 18.42 24.31 19.00
CA TRP A 145 18.86 22.91 18.94
C TRP A 145 17.91 21.96 19.67
N ASN A 146 17.32 22.38 20.79
CA ASN A 146 16.30 21.60 21.48
C ASN A 146 15.02 21.48 20.66
N LEU A 147 14.59 22.58 20.04
CA LEU A 147 13.40 22.61 19.18
C LEU A 147 13.63 21.76 17.92
N LEU A 148 14.81 21.85 17.30
CA LEU A 148 15.20 21.00 16.17
C LEU A 148 15.15 19.51 16.52
N LYS A 149 15.66 19.15 17.70
CA LYS A 149 15.63 17.77 18.20
C LYS A 149 14.21 17.24 18.29
N ILE A 150 13.33 17.96 18.98
CA ILE A 150 11.94 17.53 19.18
C ILE A 150 11.20 17.47 17.85
N LYS A 151 11.26 18.52 17.03
CA LYS A 151 10.50 18.57 15.77
C LYS A 151 10.99 17.59 14.71
N SER A 152 12.30 17.33 14.62
CA SER A 152 12.85 16.37 13.66
C SER A 152 12.39 14.95 13.98
N ILE A 153 12.50 14.53 15.24
CA ILE A 153 12.06 13.20 15.69
C ILE A 153 10.54 13.05 15.57
N THR A 154 9.80 14.08 16.01
CA THR A 154 8.33 14.10 15.91
C THR A 154 7.87 14.00 14.46
N ARG A 155 8.53 14.71 13.53
CA ARG A 155 8.21 14.65 12.10
C ARG A 155 8.45 13.25 11.53
N THR A 156 9.59 12.64 11.82
CA THR A 156 9.89 11.28 11.33
C THR A 156 8.86 10.28 11.82
N LEU A 157 8.55 10.28 13.13
CA LEU A 157 7.53 9.37 13.67
C LEU A 157 6.14 9.65 13.09
N THR A 158 5.74 10.92 13.00
CA THR A 158 4.43 11.29 12.42
C THR A 158 4.33 10.82 10.96
N LEU A 159 5.37 10.98 10.16
CA LEU A 159 5.41 10.47 8.78
C LEU A 159 5.28 8.94 8.73
N MET A 160 6.02 8.20 9.58
CA MET A 160 5.91 6.74 9.63
C MET A 160 4.48 6.26 9.95
N TYR A 161 3.84 6.86 10.98
CA TYR A 161 2.48 6.51 11.37
C TYR A 161 1.46 6.86 10.28
N THR A 162 1.58 8.05 9.68
CA THR A 162 0.62 8.52 8.69
C THR A 162 0.77 7.82 7.35
N ILE A 163 1.98 7.52 6.89
CA ILE A 163 2.22 6.73 5.66
C ILE A 163 1.73 5.29 5.85
N SER A 164 2.08 4.63 6.95
CA SER A 164 1.63 3.27 7.25
C SER A 164 0.09 3.20 7.39
N GLY A 165 -0.48 4.20 8.06
CA GLY A 165 -1.92 4.34 8.23
C GLY A 165 -2.66 4.57 6.92
N LEU A 166 -2.14 5.46 6.07
CA LEU A 166 -2.71 5.75 4.75
C LEU A 166 -2.65 4.51 3.85
N LEU A 167 -1.54 3.78 3.85
CA LEU A 167 -1.40 2.51 3.12
C LEU A 167 -2.47 1.51 3.57
N LEU A 168 -2.60 1.30 4.87
CA LEU A 168 -3.51 0.31 5.42
C LEU A 168 -4.98 0.66 5.16
N ILE A 169 -5.37 1.93 5.29
CA ILE A 169 -6.72 2.40 4.96
C ILE A 169 -7.00 2.27 3.47
N THR A 170 -6.06 2.66 2.62
CA THR A 170 -6.23 2.56 1.16
C THR A 170 -6.43 1.10 0.75
N ARG A 171 -5.64 0.18 1.31
CA ARG A 171 -5.79 -1.27 1.13
C ARG A 171 -7.16 -1.73 1.60
N LEU A 172 -7.58 -1.35 2.80
CA LEU A 172 -8.88 -1.73 3.35
C LEU A 172 -10.03 -1.24 2.45
N GLN A 173 -10.03 0.04 2.08
CA GLN A 173 -11.08 0.65 1.29
C GLN A 173 -11.20 0.03 -0.11
N LEU A 174 -10.08 -0.13 -0.82
CA LEU A 174 -10.09 -0.68 -2.17
C LEU A 174 -10.40 -2.19 -2.19
N ASN A 175 -9.93 -2.97 -1.20
CA ASN A 175 -10.28 -4.39 -1.12
C ASN A 175 -11.78 -4.61 -0.81
N ILE A 176 -12.37 -3.81 0.11
CA ILE A 176 -13.82 -3.84 0.36
C ILE A 176 -14.59 -3.54 -0.93
N LEU A 177 -14.16 -2.50 -1.66
CA LEU A 177 -14.82 -2.10 -2.89
C LEU A 177 -14.72 -3.15 -4.01
N ALA A 178 -13.52 -3.70 -4.21
CA ALA A 178 -13.27 -4.75 -5.18
C ALA A 178 -14.11 -6.01 -4.88
N ARG A 179 -14.22 -6.39 -3.59
CA ARG A 179 -15.07 -7.50 -3.13
C ARG A 179 -16.53 -7.28 -3.49
N ARG A 180 -17.08 -6.08 -3.22
CA ARG A 180 -18.49 -5.77 -3.53
C ARG A 180 -18.80 -5.81 -5.01
N SER A 181 -17.97 -5.16 -5.82
CA SER A 181 -18.15 -5.18 -7.27
C SER A 181 -17.95 -6.58 -7.85
N TYR A 182 -17.15 -7.44 -7.20
CA TYR A 182 -17.04 -8.85 -7.58
C TYR A 182 -18.31 -9.63 -7.23
N LEU A 183 -18.88 -9.44 -6.04
CA LEU A 183 -20.14 -10.07 -5.65
C LEU A 183 -21.27 -9.69 -6.61
N GLU A 184 -21.33 -8.41 -7.01
CA GLU A 184 -22.29 -7.95 -8.01
C GLU A 184 -22.11 -8.68 -9.36
N SER A 185 -20.87 -8.76 -9.85
CA SER A 185 -20.55 -9.46 -11.10
C SER A 185 -20.88 -10.96 -11.03
N ALA A 186 -20.63 -11.60 -9.88
CA ALA A 186 -20.94 -13.01 -9.65
C ALA A 186 -22.46 -13.27 -9.60
N ILE A 187 -23.23 -12.38 -8.97
CA ILE A 187 -24.70 -12.45 -8.94
C ILE A 187 -25.28 -12.32 -10.35
N GLN A 188 -24.76 -11.39 -11.16
CA GLN A 188 -25.15 -11.24 -12.55
C GLN A 188 -24.86 -12.51 -13.37
N MET A 189 -23.69 -13.13 -13.18
CA MET A 189 -23.31 -14.38 -13.84
C MET A 189 -24.19 -15.57 -13.40
N ALA A 190 -24.65 -15.60 -12.15
CA ALA A 190 -25.58 -16.60 -11.64
C ALA A 190 -27.02 -16.44 -12.16
N GLY A 191 -27.32 -15.37 -12.91
CA GLY A 191 -28.64 -15.09 -13.47
C GLY A 191 -29.71 -14.75 -12.42
N VAL A 192 -29.30 -14.49 -11.17
CA VAL A 192 -30.18 -14.01 -10.12
C VAL A 192 -30.39 -12.52 -10.37
N LYS A 193 -31.61 -12.11 -10.69
CA LYS A 193 -31.95 -10.69 -10.69
C LYS A 193 -31.78 -10.16 -9.27
N SER A 194 -30.77 -9.33 -9.06
CA SER A 194 -30.55 -8.64 -7.80
C SER A 194 -31.81 -7.84 -7.44
N ILE A 195 -32.23 -7.91 -6.18
CA ILE A 195 -33.37 -7.14 -5.66
C ILE A 195 -33.04 -5.62 -5.68
N ASN A 196 -31.76 -5.25 -5.81
CA ASN A 196 -31.23 -3.88 -5.85
C ASN A 196 -31.06 -3.31 -7.27
N GLN A 197 -31.85 -3.75 -8.26
CA GLN A 197 -31.80 -3.25 -9.64
C GLN A 197 -32.25 -1.78 -9.84
N GLU A 198 -32.39 -0.97 -8.78
CA GLU A 198 -32.87 0.42 -8.84
C GLU A 198 -31.81 1.48 -8.47
N ILE A 199 -30.53 1.13 -8.32
CA ILE A 199 -29.48 2.14 -8.10
C ILE A 199 -28.85 2.46 -9.45
N ASP A 200 -28.94 3.73 -9.85
CA ASP A 200 -28.28 4.23 -11.06
C ASP A 200 -26.77 3.97 -10.93
N PRO A 201 -26.10 3.35 -11.94
CA PRO A 201 -24.65 3.20 -11.95
C PRO A 201 -23.89 4.50 -11.62
N HIS A 202 -24.44 5.65 -11.98
CA HIS A 202 -23.88 6.95 -11.64
C HIS A 202 -23.94 7.27 -10.13
N GLU A 203 -25.05 6.94 -9.46
CA GLU A 203 -25.17 7.10 -8.00
C GLU A 203 -24.22 6.19 -7.26
N ASN A 204 -24.03 4.95 -7.74
CA ASN A 204 -23.08 4.03 -7.13
C ASN A 204 -21.63 4.55 -7.25
N TYR A 205 -21.25 5.09 -8.41
CA TYR A 205 -19.94 5.72 -8.58
C TYR A 205 -19.70 6.89 -7.62
N ILE A 206 -20.71 7.75 -7.42
CA ILE A 206 -20.62 8.87 -6.48
C ILE A 206 -20.46 8.37 -5.03
N ILE A 207 -21.13 7.28 -4.66
CA ILE A 207 -21.01 6.65 -3.34
C ILE A 207 -19.60 6.08 -3.14
N GLU A 208 -19.07 5.35 -4.12
CA GLU A 208 -17.72 4.80 -4.08
C GLU A 208 -16.66 5.90 -3.97
N GLN A 209 -16.77 6.95 -4.77
CA GLN A 209 -15.89 8.11 -4.70
C GLN A 209 -15.95 8.79 -3.34
N SER A 210 -17.15 8.93 -2.77
CA SER A 210 -17.34 9.54 -1.45
C SER A 210 -16.77 8.67 -0.34
N TYR A 211 -16.89 7.35 -0.45
CA TYR A 211 -16.28 6.41 0.49
C TYR A 211 -14.75 6.53 0.47
N LEU A 212 -14.11 6.54 -0.71
CA LEU A 212 -12.67 6.75 -0.83
C LEU A 212 -12.23 8.13 -0.32
N SER A 213 -13.08 9.15 -0.49
CA SER A 213 -12.82 10.50 0.01
C SER A 213 -12.74 10.58 1.54
N LEU A 214 -13.22 9.57 2.28
CA LEU A 214 -13.10 9.53 3.75
C LEU A 214 -11.64 9.48 4.23
N SER A 215 -10.70 9.08 3.36
CA SER A 215 -9.26 9.21 3.60
C SER A 215 -8.83 10.66 3.86
N TRP A 216 -9.65 11.65 3.48
CA TRP A 216 -9.47 13.07 3.81
C TRP A 216 -9.32 13.31 5.32
N TRP A 217 -10.00 12.51 6.16
CA TRP A 217 -9.90 12.62 7.63
C TRP A 217 -8.46 12.48 8.10
N LEU A 218 -7.78 11.40 7.70
CA LEU A 218 -6.38 11.16 8.04
C LEU A 218 -5.48 12.28 7.50
N LEU A 219 -5.71 12.68 6.25
CA LEU A 219 -4.90 13.68 5.53
C LEU A 219 -4.99 15.09 6.12
N ASN A 220 -6.06 15.45 6.84
CA ASN A 220 -6.26 16.82 7.33
C ASN A 220 -6.32 16.92 8.85
N LYS A 221 -7.03 16.01 9.51
CA LYS A 221 -7.26 16.06 10.97
C LYS A 221 -6.51 14.97 11.72
N GLY A 222 -6.56 13.74 11.22
CA GLY A 222 -5.97 12.57 11.88
C GLY A 222 -4.48 12.75 12.21
N TRP A 223 -3.68 13.22 11.24
CA TRP A 223 -2.25 13.46 11.46
C TRP A 223 -1.96 14.54 12.51
N THR A 224 -2.82 15.56 12.67
CA THR A 224 -2.60 16.63 13.66
C THR A 224 -2.75 16.13 15.09
N ASN A 225 -3.72 15.25 15.30
CA ASN A 225 -3.96 14.59 16.58
C ASN A 225 -2.82 13.61 16.90
N LEU A 226 -2.40 12.81 15.91
CA LEU A 226 -1.24 11.91 16.04
C LEU A 226 0.03 12.70 16.38
N ASN A 227 0.30 13.80 15.67
CA ASN A 227 1.44 14.66 15.92
C ASN A 227 1.45 15.17 17.37
N SER A 228 0.31 15.61 17.90
CA SER A 228 0.22 16.16 19.26
C SER A 228 0.58 15.13 20.34
N ILE A 229 0.17 13.88 20.14
CA ILE A 229 0.50 12.76 21.05
C ILE A 229 1.99 12.40 20.93
N ILE A 230 2.47 12.26 19.70
CA ILE A 230 3.86 11.92 19.41
C ILE A 230 4.78 13.00 19.98
N GLU A 231 4.47 14.28 19.80
CA GLU A 231 5.25 15.40 20.31
C GLU A 231 5.36 15.36 21.84
N ALA A 232 4.26 15.10 22.55
CA ALA A 232 4.25 15.00 24.02
C ALA A 232 5.17 13.88 24.53
N LEU A 233 5.14 12.71 23.87
CA LEU A 233 5.98 11.56 24.24
C LEU A 233 7.45 11.76 23.87
N VAL A 234 7.72 12.35 22.71
CA VAL A 234 9.09 12.71 22.28
C VAL A 234 9.70 13.72 23.26
N VAL A 235 8.92 14.72 23.71
CA VAL A 235 9.37 15.65 24.74
C VAL A 235 9.72 14.91 26.03
N ALA A 236 8.84 14.03 26.54
CA ALA A 236 9.09 13.30 27.78
C ALA A 236 10.35 12.40 27.73
N LYS A 237 10.57 11.67 26.63
CA LYS A 237 11.72 10.75 26.49
C LYS A 237 13.03 11.49 26.18
N PHE A 238 12.99 12.52 25.33
CA PHE A 238 14.20 13.23 24.90
C PHE A 238 14.51 14.50 25.72
N GLU A 239 13.74 14.86 26.75
CA GLU A 239 14.03 16.00 27.63
C GLU A 239 15.43 15.89 28.25
N LYS A 240 15.78 14.69 28.75
CA LYS A 240 17.06 14.42 29.45
C LYS A 240 18.26 14.26 28.51
N ILE A 241 18.03 14.08 27.21
CA ILE A 241 19.07 13.84 26.22
C ILE A 241 19.51 15.17 25.61
N THR A 242 20.77 15.55 25.87
CA THR A 242 21.32 16.77 25.28
C THR A 242 21.70 16.56 23.81
N PRO A 243 21.59 17.57 22.93
CA PRO A 243 22.00 17.45 21.52
C PRO A 243 23.48 17.13 21.28
N LYS A 244 24.31 17.14 22.34
CA LYS A 244 25.73 16.83 22.31
C LYS A 244 26.04 15.38 22.73
N SER A 245 25.06 14.64 23.26
CA SER A 245 25.28 13.25 23.63
C SER A 245 25.64 12.43 22.39
N GLU A 246 26.57 11.51 22.58
CA GLU A 246 26.88 10.49 21.58
C GLU A 246 26.01 9.28 21.84
N LEU A 247 25.33 8.81 20.81
CA LEU A 247 24.41 7.68 20.85
C LEU A 247 24.78 6.73 19.70
N SER A 248 24.65 5.43 19.91
CA SER A 248 24.70 4.47 18.81
C SER A 248 23.38 4.44 18.06
N VAL A 249 23.40 3.92 16.83
CA VAL A 249 22.19 3.72 16.03
C VAL A 249 21.22 2.78 16.75
N GLU A 250 21.72 1.71 17.36
CA GLU A 250 20.94 0.74 18.13
C GLU A 250 20.23 1.39 19.33
N VAL A 251 20.94 2.20 20.13
CA VAL A 251 20.32 2.87 21.29
C VAL A 251 19.29 3.90 20.84
N PHE A 252 19.55 4.57 19.70
CA PHE A 252 18.60 5.50 19.11
C PHE A 252 17.34 4.78 18.61
N GLU A 253 17.49 3.66 17.91
CA GLU A 253 16.38 2.81 17.47
C GLU A 253 15.56 2.29 18.65
N GLN A 254 16.21 1.79 19.70
CA GLN A 254 15.52 1.36 20.93
C GLN A 254 14.75 2.51 21.59
N SER A 255 15.28 3.73 21.55
CA SER A 255 14.57 4.91 22.08
C SER A 255 13.32 5.24 21.27
N LEU A 256 13.33 5.01 19.95
CA LEU A 256 12.15 5.17 19.10
C LEU A 256 11.15 4.02 19.27
N LEU A 257 11.63 2.78 19.39
CA LEU A 257 10.82 1.60 19.71
C LEU A 257 10.07 1.78 21.03
N ASP A 258 10.75 2.28 22.06
CA ASP A 258 10.16 2.62 23.35
C ASP A 258 8.96 3.58 23.20
N ILE A 259 9.11 4.61 22.37
CA ILE A 259 8.03 5.58 22.11
C ILE A 259 6.88 4.89 21.38
N ILE A 260 7.17 4.08 20.37
CA ILE A 260 6.16 3.33 19.62
C ILE A 260 5.38 2.38 20.55
N ASN A 261 6.07 1.65 21.42
CA ASN A 261 5.44 0.75 22.38
C ASN A 261 4.56 1.50 23.40
N GLU A 262 5.01 2.68 23.85
CA GLU A 262 4.24 3.53 24.76
C GLU A 262 2.97 4.11 24.09
N ILE A 263 3.07 4.46 22.81
CA ILE A 263 1.92 4.87 21.98
C ILE A 263 0.93 3.71 21.85
N ASN A 264 1.43 2.52 21.50
CA ASN A 264 0.59 1.35 21.21
C ASN A 264 -0.14 0.82 22.43
N THR A 265 0.49 0.89 23.61
CA THR A 265 -0.09 0.37 24.86
C THR A 265 -1.21 1.28 25.38
N ASN A 266 -1.04 2.60 25.30
CA ASN A 266 -1.92 3.55 25.96
C ASN A 266 -3.02 4.11 25.05
N ASN A 267 -2.81 4.13 23.72
CA ASN A 267 -3.64 4.92 22.80
C ASN A 267 -4.23 4.14 21.63
N LYS A 268 -4.36 2.80 21.71
CA LYS A 268 -4.86 1.94 20.60
C LYS A 268 -6.14 2.49 19.95
N GLU A 269 -7.20 2.67 20.72
CA GLU A 269 -8.49 3.17 20.21
C GLU A 269 -8.39 4.58 19.63
N TYR A 270 -7.55 5.42 20.23
CA TYR A 270 -7.34 6.79 19.78
C TYR A 270 -6.58 6.85 18.45
N ILE A 271 -5.60 5.99 18.24
CA ILE A 271 -4.87 5.87 16.96
C ILE A 271 -5.84 5.44 15.86
N LEU A 272 -6.67 4.43 16.14
CA LEU A 272 -7.70 3.95 15.21
C LEU A 272 -8.71 5.04 14.85
N ALA A 273 -9.17 5.84 15.83
CA ALA A 273 -10.06 6.98 15.57
C ALA A 273 -9.43 8.10 14.72
N ASN A 274 -8.11 8.22 14.72
CA ASN A 274 -7.41 9.20 13.89
C ASN A 274 -7.11 8.68 12.48
N LEU A 275 -7.13 7.36 12.29
CA LEU A 275 -6.95 6.73 10.98
C LEU A 275 -8.21 6.92 10.14
N PHE A 276 -9.36 6.53 10.66
CA PHE A 276 -10.63 6.57 9.94
C PHE A 276 -11.72 7.26 10.78
N PRO A 277 -12.65 8.04 10.20
CA PRO A 277 -13.68 8.73 10.97
C PRO A 277 -14.71 7.73 11.51
N ILE A 278 -14.52 7.28 12.75
CA ILE A 278 -15.42 6.33 13.44
C ILE A 278 -16.67 7.05 13.95
N ASN A 279 -16.52 8.29 14.43
CA ASN A 279 -17.63 9.05 15.01
C ASN A 279 -18.49 9.69 13.92
N TYR A 280 -19.80 9.71 14.14
CA TYR A 280 -20.75 10.37 13.23
C TYR A 280 -20.42 11.85 13.00
N SER A 281 -19.95 12.56 14.03
CA SER A 281 -19.53 13.97 13.90
C SER A 281 -18.36 14.15 12.94
N ASP A 282 -17.36 13.27 13.04
CA ASP A 282 -16.14 13.32 12.22
C ASP A 282 -16.43 12.92 10.77
N LEU A 283 -17.36 11.96 10.60
CA LEU A 283 -17.84 11.48 9.31
C LEU A 283 -18.66 12.57 8.59
N LEU A 284 -19.56 13.23 9.30
CA LEU A 284 -20.35 14.36 8.79
C LEU A 284 -19.43 15.50 8.36
N GLU A 285 -18.44 15.85 9.19
CA GLU A 285 -17.48 16.90 8.83
C GLU A 285 -16.65 16.53 7.60
N THR A 286 -16.21 15.27 7.52
CA THR A 286 -15.44 14.79 6.36
C THR A 286 -16.28 14.90 5.08
N LEU A 287 -17.55 14.44 5.12
CA LEU A 287 -18.42 14.50 3.95
C LEU A 287 -18.88 15.91 3.57
N LEU A 288 -19.06 16.81 4.54
CA LEU A 288 -19.33 18.21 4.22
C LEU A 288 -18.19 18.84 3.42
N ASN A 289 -16.95 18.44 3.68
CA ASN A 289 -15.78 18.96 2.98
C ASN A 289 -15.51 18.27 1.64
N THR A 290 -15.91 17.01 1.48
CA THR A 290 -15.67 16.26 0.23
C THR A 290 -16.87 16.28 -0.70
N ASN A 291 -18.04 15.80 -0.24
CA ASN A 291 -19.26 15.63 -1.04
C ASN A 291 -20.52 15.92 -0.18
N PRO A 292 -20.97 17.19 -0.11
CA PRO A 292 -22.08 17.60 0.75
C PRO A 292 -23.44 16.99 0.35
N ASP A 293 -23.61 16.59 -0.91
CA ASP A 293 -24.88 16.04 -1.43
C ASP A 293 -25.22 14.67 -0.81
N LEU A 294 -24.21 13.91 -0.40
CA LEU A 294 -24.41 12.59 0.21
C LEU A 294 -24.61 12.63 1.74
N VAL A 295 -24.59 13.81 2.37
CA VAL A 295 -24.84 13.94 3.80
C VAL A 295 -26.23 13.39 4.17
N ASN A 296 -27.23 13.56 3.30
CA ASN A 296 -28.56 12.99 3.52
C ASN A 296 -28.57 11.45 3.56
N GLN A 297 -27.58 10.80 2.94
CA GLN A 297 -27.46 9.34 2.94
C GLN A 297 -26.86 8.79 4.24
N LEU A 298 -26.25 9.62 5.10
CA LEU A 298 -25.79 9.24 6.44
C LEU A 298 -26.93 9.02 7.42
N ASP A 299 -28.07 9.68 7.18
CA ASP A 299 -29.23 9.56 8.05
C ASP A 299 -30.07 8.32 7.69
N SER A 300 -29.90 7.80 6.46
CA SER A 300 -30.56 6.58 6.00
C SER A 300 -29.72 5.33 6.31
N ALA A 301 -30.12 4.57 7.33
CA ALA A 301 -29.42 3.35 7.78
C ALA A 301 -29.20 2.29 6.68
N ASP A 302 -30.04 2.28 5.65
CA ASP A 302 -29.96 1.34 4.52
C ASP A 302 -29.02 1.77 3.39
N SER A 303 -28.42 2.97 3.48
CA SER A 303 -27.51 3.49 2.46
C SER A 303 -26.31 2.58 2.24
N ASN A 304 -25.92 2.40 0.99
CA ASN A 304 -24.72 1.66 0.62
C ASN A 304 -23.46 2.27 1.24
N LEU A 305 -23.42 3.60 1.40
CA LEU A 305 -22.31 4.32 2.02
C LEU A 305 -22.16 3.93 3.51
N ILE A 306 -23.26 3.92 4.27
CA ILE A 306 -23.22 3.51 5.68
C ILE A 306 -22.85 2.03 5.79
N LYS A 307 -23.34 1.18 4.90
CA LYS A 307 -22.94 -0.23 4.87
C LYS A 307 -21.43 -0.39 4.65
N LEU A 308 -20.82 0.39 3.76
CA LEU A 308 -19.37 0.40 3.54
C LEU A 308 -18.64 0.84 4.81
N ILE A 309 -19.05 1.95 5.40
CA ILE A 309 -18.43 2.53 6.60
C ILE A 309 -18.54 1.58 7.80
N ASN A 310 -19.71 0.97 8.01
CA ASN A 310 -19.91 0.01 9.10
C ASN A 310 -19.06 -1.24 8.91
N GLU A 311 -18.86 -1.68 7.68
CA GLU A 311 -17.96 -2.78 7.34
C GLU A 311 -16.50 -2.41 7.62
N THR A 312 -16.05 -1.22 7.21
CA THR A 312 -14.72 -0.68 7.55
C THR A 312 -14.51 -0.61 9.05
N ASN A 313 -15.48 -0.05 9.78
CA ASN A 313 -15.43 0.06 11.24
C ASN A 313 -15.42 -1.31 11.90
N SER A 314 -16.17 -2.27 11.37
CA SER A 314 -16.17 -3.65 11.88
C SER A 314 -14.79 -4.28 11.70
N ILE A 315 -14.15 -4.16 10.53
CA ILE A 315 -12.81 -4.71 10.29
C ILE A 315 -11.74 -3.99 11.13
N MET A 316 -11.90 -2.69 11.38
CA MET A 316 -10.94 -1.90 12.13
C MET A 316 -11.05 -2.13 13.66
N LEU A 317 -12.27 -2.29 14.18
CA LEU A 317 -12.54 -2.46 15.62
C LEU A 317 -12.54 -3.93 16.06
N ASN A 318 -12.99 -4.85 15.20
CA ASN A 318 -12.94 -6.27 15.51
C ASN A 318 -11.51 -6.77 15.34
N ASN A 319 -11.02 -7.52 16.33
CA ASN A 319 -9.65 -8.01 16.34
C ASN A 319 -9.41 -9.19 15.38
N ASP A 320 -10.39 -9.53 14.53
CA ASP A 320 -10.41 -10.76 13.73
C ASP A 320 -9.34 -10.76 12.62
N LEU A 321 -9.04 -9.58 12.06
CA LEU A 321 -8.04 -9.41 10.99
C LEU A 321 -6.75 -8.73 11.48
N TYR A 322 -6.56 -8.60 12.80
CA TYR A 322 -5.33 -8.05 13.39
C TYR A 322 -4.91 -6.68 12.82
N PHE A 323 -5.85 -5.82 12.41
CA PHE A 323 -5.59 -4.53 11.74
C PHE A 323 -4.57 -3.66 12.48
N PHE A 324 -4.71 -3.55 13.80
CA PHE A 324 -3.80 -2.76 14.62
C PHE A 324 -2.40 -3.38 14.72
N ASP A 325 -2.31 -4.70 14.77
CA ASP A 325 -1.02 -5.40 14.84
C ASP A 325 -0.28 -5.30 13.51
N LEU A 326 -1.01 -5.34 12.39
CA LEU A 326 -0.47 -5.06 11.06
C LEU A 326 0.04 -3.61 10.94
N LEU A 327 -0.71 -2.63 11.44
CA LEU A 327 -0.23 -1.25 11.51
C LEU A 327 1.10 -1.15 12.28
N ASN A 328 1.22 -1.86 13.40
CA ASN A 328 2.46 -1.89 14.18
C ASN A 328 3.60 -2.55 13.41
N SER A 329 3.35 -3.67 12.73
CA SER A 329 4.31 -4.35 11.86
C SER A 329 4.83 -3.42 10.76
N LEU A 330 3.95 -2.65 10.12
CA LEU A 330 4.30 -1.64 9.12
C LEU A 330 5.18 -0.52 9.70
N ILE A 331 4.82 0.00 10.88
CA ILE A 331 5.61 1.04 11.56
C ILE A 331 7.00 0.52 11.96
N LEU A 332 7.08 -0.72 12.47
CA LEU A 332 8.34 -1.36 12.83
C LEU A 332 9.21 -1.61 11.60
N THR A 333 8.63 -2.03 10.48
CA THR A 333 9.33 -2.20 9.21
C THR A 333 9.91 -0.88 8.70
N ASN A 334 9.14 0.21 8.80
CA ASN A 334 9.63 1.56 8.51
C ASN A 334 10.77 1.98 9.43
N LEU A 335 10.68 1.65 10.73
CA LEU A 335 11.73 1.97 11.69
C LEU A 335 13.02 1.19 11.41
N HIS A 336 12.93 -0.11 11.11
CA HIS A 336 14.08 -0.91 10.72
C HIS A 336 14.70 -0.38 9.43
N THR A 337 13.88 -0.03 8.42
CA THR A 337 14.36 0.61 7.18
C THR A 337 15.05 1.94 7.47
N LEU A 338 14.54 2.74 8.42
CA LEU A 338 15.21 3.95 8.87
C LEU A 338 16.56 3.60 9.52
N SER A 339 16.60 2.62 10.42
CA SER A 339 17.81 2.21 11.15
C SER A 339 18.91 1.70 10.21
N THR A 340 18.56 0.87 9.22
CA THR A 340 19.49 0.40 8.19
C THR A 340 20.01 1.57 7.35
N ASN A 341 19.15 2.48 6.92
CA ASN A 341 19.56 3.67 6.19
C ASN A 341 20.43 4.64 7.02
N LEU A 342 20.15 4.76 8.33
CA LEU A 342 20.95 5.56 9.26
C LEU A 342 22.34 4.93 9.47
N SER A 343 22.41 3.62 9.73
CA SER A 343 23.68 2.91 9.92
C SER A 343 24.56 2.97 8.68
N PHE A 344 23.98 2.85 7.48
CA PHE A 344 24.70 2.97 6.22
C PHE A 344 25.23 4.40 5.99
N SER A 345 24.37 5.41 6.15
CA SER A 345 24.74 6.80 5.90
C SER A 345 25.73 7.37 6.91
N LEU A 346 25.64 6.96 8.19
CA LEU A 346 26.58 7.39 9.23
C LEU A 346 27.86 6.53 9.23
N GLY A 347 27.79 5.29 8.74
CA GLY A 347 28.90 4.34 8.65
C GLY A 347 29.95 4.66 7.57
N GLY A 348 29.70 5.64 6.70
CA GLY A 348 30.63 6.06 5.65
C GLY A 348 30.45 5.34 4.31
N GLY A 349 29.32 4.65 4.10
CA GLY A 349 28.93 4.14 2.79
C GLY A 349 28.51 5.30 1.89
N ASN A 350 29.31 5.61 0.87
CA ASN A 350 28.89 6.50 -0.21
C ASN A 350 27.58 5.95 -0.82
N LEU A 351 26.50 6.71 -0.73
CA LEU A 351 25.18 6.44 -1.33
C LEU A 351 25.24 6.11 -2.83
N GLY A 352 26.31 6.48 -3.54
CA GLY A 352 26.46 6.26 -4.97
C GLY A 352 26.90 4.87 -5.43
N SER A 353 27.36 3.98 -4.53
CA SER A 353 28.04 2.73 -4.97
C SER A 353 27.21 1.45 -4.85
N SER A 354 26.09 1.45 -4.11
CA SER A 354 25.30 0.22 -3.86
C SER A 354 23.92 0.24 -4.51
N LEU A 355 23.52 1.35 -5.15
CA LEU A 355 22.33 1.40 -6.01
C LEU A 355 22.52 0.64 -7.34
N LEU A 356 23.69 0.03 -7.56
CA LEU A 356 24.04 -0.66 -8.80
C LEU A 356 24.46 -2.14 -8.61
N SER A 357 24.39 -2.71 -7.40
CA SER A 357 24.99 -4.03 -7.13
C SER A 357 24.11 -5.02 -6.37
N THR A 358 22.79 -4.93 -6.44
CA THR A 358 21.91 -6.01 -5.94
C THR A 358 21.71 -7.16 -6.94
N THR A 359 22.34 -7.12 -8.12
CA THR A 359 22.33 -8.25 -9.06
C THR A 359 23.73 -8.55 -9.59
N GLY A 360 24.46 -9.39 -8.87
CA GLY A 360 25.74 -9.94 -9.32
C GLY A 360 26.35 -10.91 -8.31
N ASN A 361 26.02 -12.20 -8.46
CA ASN A 361 26.61 -13.36 -7.80
C ASN A 361 26.75 -13.31 -6.26
N VAL A 362 25.91 -14.12 -5.61
CA VAL A 362 26.09 -14.63 -4.25
C VAL A 362 27.42 -15.39 -4.16
N GLN A 363 28.49 -14.68 -3.77
CA GLN A 363 29.72 -15.23 -3.19
C GLN A 363 30.66 -14.07 -2.80
N ASP A 364 30.31 -13.32 -1.77
CA ASP A 364 31.33 -12.65 -0.93
C ASP A 364 30.77 -12.39 0.48
N PRO A 365 31.13 -13.20 1.49
CA PRO A 365 30.73 -12.98 2.87
C PRO A 365 31.68 -11.95 3.48
N ARG A 366 31.44 -10.68 3.19
CA ARG A 366 31.96 -9.56 3.99
C ARG A 366 30.83 -8.63 4.40
N ILE A 367 29.81 -9.21 5.05
CA ILE A 367 29.08 -8.51 6.10
C ILE A 367 30.11 -8.27 7.21
N THR A 368 30.87 -7.19 7.05
CA THR A 368 31.78 -6.73 8.09
C THR A 368 30.88 -6.04 9.09
N GLU A 369 30.70 -6.66 10.26
CA GLU A 369 30.13 -6.05 11.45
C GLU A 369 30.71 -4.63 11.60
N LEU A 370 29.90 -3.62 11.24
CA LEU A 370 30.29 -2.24 11.45
C LEU A 370 30.26 -2.01 12.96
N PRO A 371 31.38 -1.58 13.58
CA PRO A 371 31.48 -1.46 15.02
C PRO A 371 30.43 -0.46 15.50
N ASN A 372 29.89 -0.71 16.70
CA ASN A 372 28.95 0.11 17.45
C ASN A 372 29.52 1.53 17.69
N ARG A 373 29.58 2.34 16.62
CA ARG A 373 30.13 3.70 16.63
C ARG A 373 29.09 4.62 17.21
N SER A 374 29.50 5.40 18.22
CA SER A 374 28.71 6.47 18.78
C SER A 374 28.77 7.68 17.84
N PHE A 375 27.62 8.25 17.52
CA PHE A 375 27.52 9.47 16.72
C PHE A 375 26.82 10.55 17.52
N LYS A 376 27.15 11.81 17.24
CA LYS A 376 26.49 12.96 17.88
C LYS A 376 25.03 13.03 17.44
N LEU A 377 24.12 13.35 18.35
CA LEU A 377 22.69 13.53 18.03
C LEU A 377 22.46 14.51 16.87
N ALA A 378 23.27 15.57 16.77
CA ALA A 378 23.21 16.52 15.65
C ALA A 378 23.39 15.86 14.26
N SER A 379 24.20 14.80 14.14
CA SER A 379 24.37 14.05 12.90
C SER A 379 23.13 13.21 12.57
N PHE A 380 22.51 12.61 13.60
CA PHE A 380 21.23 11.92 13.44
C PHE A 380 20.14 12.88 12.98
N LEU A 381 19.99 14.05 13.59
CA LEU A 381 18.96 15.04 13.21
C LEU A 381 19.10 15.51 11.76
N ALA A 382 20.34 15.67 11.27
CA ALA A 382 20.60 15.99 9.87
C ALA A 382 20.17 14.84 8.96
N GLN A 383 20.53 13.60 9.32
CA GLN A 383 20.17 12.43 8.53
C GLN A 383 18.66 12.15 8.57
N LEU A 384 17.97 12.35 9.69
CA LEU A 384 16.51 12.24 9.78
C LEU A 384 15.82 13.21 8.82
N SER A 385 16.33 14.44 8.67
CA SER A 385 15.80 15.37 7.67
C SER A 385 15.93 14.84 6.24
N VAL A 386 17.06 14.21 5.91
CA VAL A 386 17.27 13.58 4.59
C VAL A 386 16.36 12.37 4.42
N GLN A 387 16.24 11.51 5.42
CA GLN A 387 15.37 10.33 5.38
C GLN A 387 13.89 10.71 5.28
N ASN A 388 13.45 11.78 5.95
CA ASN A 388 12.09 12.29 5.83
C ASN A 388 11.82 12.74 4.38
N ASN A 389 12.78 13.35 3.70
CA ASN A 389 12.61 13.72 2.30
C ASN A 389 12.56 12.47 1.40
N ILE A 390 13.40 11.45 1.66
CA ILE A 390 13.35 10.17 0.94
C ILE A 390 12.01 9.44 1.17
N MET A 391 11.45 9.51 2.37
CA MET A 391 10.12 8.94 2.68
C MET A 391 9.00 9.62 1.88
N ILE A 392 9.18 10.86 1.44
CA ILE A 392 8.18 11.69 0.74
C ILE A 392 8.41 11.72 -0.77
N ASP A 393 9.63 11.44 -1.23
CA ASP A 393 10.01 11.55 -2.63
C ASP A 393 9.40 10.40 -3.46
N ASN A 394 8.79 10.78 -4.58
CA ASN A 394 8.13 9.91 -5.55
C ASN A 394 8.86 9.86 -6.90
N ASP A 395 9.97 10.60 -7.08
CA ASP A 395 10.59 10.90 -8.39
C ASP A 395 11.20 9.69 -9.14
N ASN A 396 10.96 8.46 -8.68
CA ASN A 396 11.32 7.23 -9.39
C ASN A 396 10.19 6.61 -10.22
N ILE A 397 9.02 7.26 -10.33
CA ILE A 397 7.94 6.79 -11.21
C ILE A 397 8.34 7.06 -12.68
N LYS A 398 8.94 6.07 -13.35
CA LYS A 398 8.78 5.97 -14.80
C LYS A 398 7.32 5.60 -15.05
N ASN A 399 6.55 6.55 -15.56
CA ASN A 399 5.27 6.27 -16.21
C ASN A 399 5.55 5.31 -17.38
N GLU A 400 5.42 4.01 -17.17
CA GLU A 400 5.20 3.10 -18.28
C GLU A 400 3.73 3.22 -18.68
N ASP A 401 3.50 3.73 -19.89
CA ASP A 401 2.20 3.84 -20.53
C ASP A 401 1.47 2.48 -20.53
N VAL A 402 0.50 2.31 -19.63
CA VAL A 402 -0.44 1.19 -19.69
C VAL A 402 -1.51 1.53 -20.72
N LEU A 403 -1.28 1.12 -21.97
CA LEU A 403 -2.39 0.75 -22.84
C LEU A 403 -3.19 -0.39 -22.15
N PRO A 404 -4.53 -0.38 -22.21
CA PRO A 404 -5.33 -1.43 -21.59
C PRO A 404 -5.01 -2.77 -22.27
N ARG A 405 -4.26 -3.66 -21.59
CA ARG A 405 -4.18 -5.10 -21.90
C ARG A 405 -5.49 -5.76 -21.48
N TYR A 406 -6.57 -5.43 -22.18
CA TYR A 406 -7.79 -6.22 -22.17
C TYR A 406 -7.89 -6.82 -23.57
N ASP A 407 -7.58 -8.12 -23.67
CA ASP A 407 -8.01 -9.09 -24.70
C ASP A 407 -6.90 -10.06 -25.17
N THR A 408 -5.62 -9.71 -25.09
CA THR A 408 -4.54 -10.60 -25.58
C THR A 408 -4.28 -11.83 -24.71
N ASP A 409 -4.35 -11.71 -23.38
CA ASP A 409 -3.94 -12.81 -22.49
C ASP A 409 -4.95 -13.96 -22.50
N LEU A 410 -6.23 -13.69 -22.74
CA LEU A 410 -7.26 -14.73 -22.84
C LEU A 410 -7.16 -15.49 -24.16
N GLU A 411 -6.95 -14.83 -25.30
CA GLU A 411 -6.76 -15.55 -26.57
C GLU A 411 -5.46 -16.36 -26.58
N GLU A 412 -4.38 -15.84 -25.98
CA GLU A 412 -3.10 -16.54 -25.91
C GLU A 412 -3.13 -17.77 -25.00
N ILE A 413 -3.83 -17.68 -23.86
CA ILE A 413 -4.08 -18.82 -22.95
C ILE A 413 -5.04 -19.84 -23.57
N LEU A 414 -6.04 -19.40 -24.34
CA LEU A 414 -6.95 -20.30 -25.04
C LEU A 414 -6.28 -21.02 -26.22
N ASN A 415 -5.29 -20.38 -26.84
CA ASN A 415 -4.47 -20.97 -27.89
C ASN A 415 -3.45 -21.99 -27.32
N SER A 416 -2.85 -21.71 -26.15
CA SER A 416 -1.93 -22.65 -25.48
C SER A 416 -2.64 -23.84 -24.82
N LEU A 417 -3.93 -23.73 -24.48
CA LEU A 417 -4.71 -24.89 -24.02
C LEU A 417 -5.10 -25.86 -25.15
N ASN A 418 -5.09 -25.40 -26.41
CA ASN A 418 -5.39 -26.23 -27.59
C ASN A 418 -4.14 -26.87 -28.21
N ALA A 419 -2.96 -26.27 -28.01
CA ALA A 419 -1.68 -26.80 -28.43
C ALA A 419 -0.90 -27.21 -27.18
N GLY A 420 -0.82 -28.51 -26.87
CA GLY A 420 -0.21 -29.03 -25.64
C GLY A 420 1.30 -28.77 -25.52
N GLU A 421 1.68 -27.50 -25.32
CA GLU A 421 3.02 -27.01 -25.05
C GLU A 421 3.05 -26.20 -23.76
N ASP A 422 4.24 -26.17 -23.15
CA ASP A 422 4.52 -25.75 -21.79
C ASP A 422 4.03 -24.34 -21.43
N PHE A 423 3.58 -24.21 -20.18
CA PHE A 423 3.17 -22.95 -19.56
C PHE A 423 4.24 -21.86 -19.72
N PRO A 424 3.92 -20.68 -20.26
CA PRO A 424 4.83 -19.55 -20.20
C PRO A 424 4.96 -19.13 -18.73
N SER A 425 6.21 -19.08 -18.27
CA SER A 425 6.61 -18.60 -16.95
C SER A 425 6.05 -17.20 -16.68
N ALA A 426 5.63 -17.00 -15.43
CA ALA A 426 5.03 -15.77 -14.90
C ALA A 426 5.73 -14.49 -15.41
N PRO A 427 4.98 -13.40 -15.67
CA PRO A 427 5.55 -12.15 -16.11
C PRO A 427 6.61 -11.70 -15.10
N HIS A 428 7.78 -11.36 -15.63
CA HIS A 428 8.92 -10.81 -14.92
C HIS A 428 8.46 -9.70 -13.97
N GLN A 429 8.80 -9.83 -12.68
CA GLN A 429 8.80 -8.73 -11.73
C GLN A 429 9.62 -7.59 -12.32
N GLN A 430 8.95 -6.58 -12.86
CA GLN A 430 9.59 -5.38 -13.36
C GLN A 430 10.20 -4.64 -12.17
N GLU A 431 11.45 -4.21 -12.38
CA GLU A 431 12.35 -3.59 -11.43
C GLU A 431 11.68 -2.43 -10.67
N SER A 432 11.63 -2.54 -9.34
CA SER A 432 11.06 -1.52 -8.46
C SER A 432 12.02 -0.31 -8.36
N GLY A 433 12.04 0.52 -9.39
CA GLY A 433 12.48 1.91 -9.26
C GLY A 433 11.41 2.66 -8.49
N GLY A 434 11.62 2.88 -7.19
CA GLY A 434 10.61 3.52 -6.34
C GLY A 434 11.15 3.98 -4.98
N ASN A 435 10.27 4.59 -4.18
CA ASN A 435 10.53 4.98 -2.81
C ASN A 435 10.79 3.72 -1.96
N VAL A 436 12.01 3.58 -1.42
CA VAL A 436 12.46 2.40 -0.67
C VAL A 436 11.55 2.07 0.51
N TYR A 437 11.03 3.09 1.21
CA TYR A 437 10.13 2.87 2.33
C TYR A 437 8.80 2.27 1.88
N ILE A 438 8.20 2.82 0.83
CA ILE A 438 6.90 2.35 0.32
C ILE A 438 7.03 0.96 -0.31
N ASN A 439 8.13 0.70 -1.02
CA ASN A 439 8.41 -0.62 -1.59
C ASN A 439 8.55 -1.69 -0.51
N ASN A 440 9.35 -1.43 0.53
CA ASN A 440 9.51 -2.36 1.65
C ASN A 440 8.18 -2.62 2.39
N LEU A 441 7.30 -1.62 2.50
CA LEU A 441 5.97 -1.82 3.08
C LEU A 441 5.06 -2.63 2.17
N ASN A 442 5.18 -2.47 0.85
CA ASN A 442 4.36 -3.14 -0.13
C ASN A 442 4.76 -4.62 -0.33
N GLU A 443 6.00 -4.98 -0.01
CA GLU A 443 6.53 -6.34 -0.10
C GLU A 443 6.24 -7.20 1.15
N LEU A 444 5.48 -6.69 2.12
CA LEU A 444 5.13 -7.44 3.33
C LEU A 444 4.03 -8.47 3.05
N ASP A 445 4.37 -9.76 3.19
CA ASP A 445 3.42 -10.88 3.06
C ASP A 445 2.19 -10.72 3.98
N GLU A 446 2.36 -10.16 5.18
CA GLU A 446 1.26 -9.91 6.13
C GLU A 446 0.19 -8.95 5.57
N LEU A 447 0.60 -8.01 4.70
CA LEU A 447 -0.30 -7.05 4.07
C LEU A 447 -1.13 -7.69 2.95
N ASP A 448 -0.50 -8.61 2.20
CA ASP A 448 -1.18 -9.40 1.17
C ASP A 448 -2.13 -10.41 1.79
N ASP A 449 -1.74 -11.06 2.89
CA ASP A 449 -2.60 -11.96 3.67
C ASP A 449 -3.81 -11.22 4.26
N PHE A 450 -3.62 -10.02 4.79
CA PHE A 450 -4.72 -9.16 5.24
C PHE A 450 -5.68 -8.78 4.10
N SER A 451 -5.12 -8.39 2.95
CA SER A 451 -5.90 -8.04 1.77
C SER A 451 -6.68 -9.25 1.23
N ALA A 452 -6.05 -10.43 1.22
CA ALA A 452 -6.68 -11.69 0.85
C ALA A 452 -7.76 -12.11 1.86
N GLY A 453 -7.55 -11.86 3.15
CA GLY A 453 -8.53 -12.08 4.21
C GLY A 453 -9.80 -11.27 4.00
N ILE A 454 -9.68 -9.98 3.66
CA ILE A 454 -10.83 -9.13 3.31
C ILE A 454 -11.52 -9.66 2.04
N TYR A 455 -10.73 -10.00 1.02
CA TYR A 455 -11.26 -10.43 -0.27
C TYR A 455 -11.97 -11.79 -0.21
N SER A 456 -11.51 -12.70 0.66
CA SER A 456 -12.04 -14.07 0.78
C SER A 456 -13.20 -14.22 1.77
N ASN A 457 -13.39 -13.25 2.66
CA ASN A 457 -14.51 -13.25 3.59
C ASN A 457 -15.80 -12.92 2.83
N PHE A 458 -16.43 -13.92 2.21
CA PHE A 458 -17.66 -13.80 1.41
C PHE A 458 -18.94 -14.12 2.19
N GLU A 459 -18.86 -14.29 3.51
CA GLU A 459 -20.02 -14.66 4.34
C GLU A 459 -21.07 -13.56 4.46
#